data_AF-A0A354JVL1-F1
#
_entry.id   AF-A0A354JVL1-F1
#
_cell.length_a   1.000
_cell.length_b   1.000
_cell.length_c   1.000
_cell.angle_alpha   90.00
_cell.angle_beta   90.00
_cell.angle_gamma   90.00
#
_symmetry.space_group_name_H-M   'P 1'
#
loop_
_entity.id
_entity.type
_entity.pdbx_description
1 polymer ?
#
loop_
_entity_poly.entity_id
_entity_poly.type
_entity_poly.pdbx_seq_one_letter_code
_entity_poly.pdbx_strand_id
1 'polypeptide(L)'
;MKKVFLLLLSVMLVAFDFSVAQVAKQQITLDDLFKKGTFRSKSIWGLTPMNDDEYYSALDDKGRVVKYKFTTGEQVEVLFDPSAFQVAELKGMSSYRFSDDENLMLIET
;
A
#
# COMPACT_ATOMS: atom_id res chain seq x y z
N MET A 1 7.34 57.38 -25.68
CA MET A 1 7.69 56.00 -26.08
C MET A 1 7.90 55.06 -24.89
N LYS A 2 8.74 55.38 -23.89
CA LYS A 2 8.92 54.54 -22.68
C LYS A 2 7.63 54.17 -21.93
N LYS A 3 6.68 55.10 -21.79
CA LYS A 3 5.40 54.85 -21.09
C LYS A 3 4.47 53.88 -21.84
N VAL A 4 4.45 53.97 -23.17
CA VAL A 4 3.70 53.04 -24.04
C VAL A 4 4.36 51.66 -24.04
N PHE A 5 5.69 51.62 -24.04
CA PHE A 5 6.45 50.38 -23.89
C PHE A 5 6.22 49.70 -22.54
N LEU A 6 6.21 50.46 -21.44
CA LEU A 6 5.90 49.94 -20.10
C LEU A 6 4.46 49.41 -20.00
N LEU A 7 3.51 50.05 -20.67
CA LEU A 7 2.11 49.64 -20.69
C LEU A 7 1.91 48.37 -21.54
N LEU A 8 2.61 48.25 -22.67
CA LEU A 8 2.64 47.01 -23.46
C LEU A 8 3.30 45.86 -22.67
N LEU A 9 4.37 46.14 -21.93
CA LEU A 9 5.05 45.15 -21.11
C LEU A 9 4.16 44.66 -19.95
N SER A 10 3.39 45.55 -19.32
CA SER A 10 2.46 45.15 -18.25
C SER A 10 1.29 44.31 -18.79
N VAL A 11 0.77 44.63 -19.97
CA VAL A 11 -0.30 43.83 -20.62
C VAL A 11 0.22 42.44 -21.00
N MET A 12 1.47 42.36 -21.48
CA MET A 12 2.11 41.09 -21.82
C MET A 12 2.37 40.20 -20.60
N LEU A 13 2.75 40.79 -19.46
CA LEU A 13 2.92 40.07 -18.18
C LEU A 13 1.59 39.49 -17.68
N VAL A 14 0.51 40.27 -17.68
CA VAL A 14 -0.82 39.80 -17.23
C VAL A 14 -1.38 38.72 -18.15
N ALA A 15 -1.11 38.77 -19.46
CA ALA A 15 -1.54 37.75 -20.40
C ALA A 15 -0.82 36.40 -20.19
N PHE A 16 0.43 36.43 -19.71
CA PHE A 16 1.20 35.22 -19.40
C PHE A 16 0.61 34.50 -18.19
N ASP A 17 0.23 35.22 -17.12
CA ASP A 17 -0.35 34.61 -15.92
C ASP A 17 -1.70 33.90 -16.16
N PHE A 18 -2.52 34.41 -17.10
CA PHE A 18 -3.79 33.77 -17.47
C PHE A 18 -3.62 32.43 -18.20
N SER A 19 -2.49 32.20 -18.87
CA SER A 19 -2.25 30.95 -19.61
C SER A 19 -1.70 29.84 -18.72
N VAL A 20 -1.01 30.17 -17.62
CA VAL A 20 -0.51 29.17 -16.65
C VAL A 20 -1.61 28.69 -15.69
N ALA A 21 -2.65 29.48 -15.46
CA ALA A 21 -3.80 29.09 -14.61
C ALA A 21 -4.71 28.04 -15.26
N GLN A 22 -4.58 27.80 -16.57
CA GLN A 22 -5.23 26.69 -17.27
C GLN A 22 -4.34 25.44 -17.27
N VAL A 23 -3.86 25.02 -16.09
CA VAL A 23 -3.46 23.63 -15.93
C VAL A 23 -4.70 22.80 -16.21
N ALA A 24 -4.71 22.12 -17.36
CA ALA A 24 -5.82 21.31 -17.81
C ALA A 24 -6.26 20.38 -16.69
N LYS A 25 -7.43 20.65 -16.08
CA LYS A 25 -8.09 19.68 -15.21
C LYS A 25 -8.42 18.50 -16.10
N GLN A 26 -7.60 17.46 -16.04
CA GLN A 26 -7.83 16.23 -16.77
C GLN A 26 -9.21 15.71 -16.38
N GLN A 27 -10.12 15.63 -17.33
CA GLN A 27 -11.49 15.24 -17.07
C GLN A 27 -11.49 13.78 -16.60
N ILE A 28 -12.03 13.55 -15.40
CA ILE A 28 -12.18 12.19 -14.86
C ILE A 28 -13.19 11.46 -15.74
N THR A 29 -12.78 10.33 -16.34
CA THR A 29 -13.66 9.48 -17.15
C THR A 29 -14.18 8.29 -16.35
N LEU A 30 -15.26 7.65 -16.83
CA LEU A 30 -15.75 6.39 -16.24
C LEU A 30 -14.69 5.28 -16.29
N ASP A 31 -13.85 5.25 -17.32
CA ASP A 31 -12.78 4.27 -17.43
C ASP A 31 -11.70 4.48 -16.36
N ASP A 32 -11.41 5.73 -15.96
CA ASP A 32 -10.46 6.03 -14.88
C ASP A 32 -10.98 5.56 -13.51
N LEU A 33 -12.31 5.60 -13.32
CA LEU A 33 -12.97 5.13 -12.10
C LEU A 33 -13.09 3.60 -12.06
N PHE A 34 -13.45 2.95 -13.17
CA PHE A 34 -13.90 1.55 -13.16
C PHE A 34 -12.99 0.56 -13.87
N LYS A 35 -12.14 0.98 -14.83
CA LYS A 35 -11.32 0.04 -15.62
C LYS A 35 -9.84 0.15 -15.34
N LYS A 36 -9.32 1.37 -15.28
CA LYS A 36 -7.87 1.61 -15.19
C LYS A 36 -7.35 1.56 -13.76
N GLY A 37 -8.23 1.74 -12.77
CA GLY A 37 -7.81 1.86 -11.37
C GLY A 37 -6.96 3.11 -11.13
N THR A 38 -7.18 4.19 -11.90
CA THR A 38 -6.39 5.44 -11.84
C THR A 38 -6.33 6.01 -10.43
N PHE A 39 -7.38 5.79 -9.64
CA PHE A 39 -7.49 6.26 -8.25
C PHE A 39 -7.47 5.12 -7.22
N ARG A 40 -7.10 3.90 -7.62
CA ARG A 40 -7.06 2.76 -6.69
C ARG A 40 -5.92 2.96 -5.69
N SER A 41 -6.26 2.97 -4.41
CA SER A 41 -5.27 2.97 -3.33
C SER A 41 -4.41 1.71 -3.41
N LYS A 42 -3.09 1.89 -3.33
CA LYS A 42 -2.16 0.77 -3.16
C LYS A 42 -2.07 0.44 -1.67
N SER A 43 -2.17 -0.84 -1.35
CA SER A 43 -1.98 -1.37 0.00
C SER A 43 -1.01 -2.55 -0.07
N ILE A 44 -0.37 -2.82 1.06
CA ILE A 44 0.43 -4.03 1.25
C ILE A 44 -0.51 -5.10 1.78
N TRP A 45 -0.54 -6.26 1.13
CA TRP A 45 -1.35 -7.41 1.50
C TRP A 45 -0.46 -8.50 2.10
N GLY A 46 -1.04 -9.38 2.91
CA GLY A 46 -0.34 -10.55 3.47
C GLY A 46 0.56 -10.24 4.67
N LEU A 47 0.46 -9.02 5.23
CA LEU A 47 1.14 -8.60 6.44
C LEU A 47 0.12 -8.38 7.55
N THR A 48 0.35 -9.00 8.70
CA THR A 48 -0.47 -8.83 9.91
C THR A 48 0.40 -8.21 11.01
N PRO A 49 0.16 -6.96 11.43
CA PRO A 49 0.86 -6.36 12.56
C PRO A 49 0.65 -7.18 13.84
N MET A 50 1.68 -7.28 14.66
CA MET A 50 1.59 -7.87 16.00
C MET A 50 1.32 -6.80 17.06
N ASN A 51 0.90 -7.23 18.25
CA ASN A 51 0.54 -6.36 19.38
C ASN A 51 1.69 -5.51 19.94
N ASP A 52 2.93 -5.88 19.62
CA ASP A 52 4.15 -5.24 20.14
C ASP A 52 4.62 -4.03 19.30
N ASP A 53 3.88 -3.64 18.25
CA ASP A 53 4.14 -2.54 17.30
C ASP A 53 5.50 -2.59 16.54
N GLU A 54 6.40 -3.48 16.94
CA GLU A 54 7.74 -3.63 16.36
C GLU A 54 7.80 -4.69 15.26
N TYR A 55 6.84 -5.62 15.25
CA TYR A 55 6.88 -6.79 14.40
C TYR A 55 5.57 -7.02 13.66
N TYR A 56 5.69 -7.76 12.56
CA TYR A 56 4.57 -8.29 11.82
C TYR A 56 4.77 -9.76 11.52
N SER A 57 3.67 -10.47 11.29
CA SER A 57 3.69 -11.82 10.76
C SER A 57 3.24 -11.84 9.30
N ALA A 58 3.79 -12.79 8.54
CA ALA A 58 3.38 -13.04 7.15
C ALA A 58 3.48 -14.53 6.83
N LEU A 59 2.73 -14.95 5.80
CA LEU A 59 2.92 -16.25 5.18
C LEU A 59 4.14 -16.20 4.25
N ASP A 60 5.10 -17.10 4.46
CA ASP A 60 6.23 -17.25 3.54
C ASP A 60 5.91 -18.17 2.36
N ASP A 61 6.85 -18.28 1.41
CA ASP A 61 6.71 -19.13 0.22
C ASP A 61 6.57 -20.63 0.55
N LYS A 62 6.84 -21.03 1.80
CA LYS A 62 6.71 -22.40 2.29
C LYS A 62 5.40 -22.63 3.03
N GLY A 63 4.52 -21.63 3.11
CA GLY A 63 3.24 -21.72 3.81
C GLY A 63 3.36 -21.65 5.33
N ARG A 64 4.46 -21.10 5.85
CA ARG A 64 4.72 -20.93 7.28
C ARG A 64 4.32 -19.54 7.74
N VAL A 65 3.88 -19.40 8.99
CA VAL A 65 3.69 -18.09 9.61
C VAL A 65 5.01 -17.67 10.23
N VAL A 66 5.57 -16.56 9.76
CA VAL A 66 6.90 -16.08 10.14
C VAL A 66 6.80 -14.67 10.67
N LYS A 67 7.49 -14.39 11.79
CA LYS A 67 7.63 -13.08 12.42
C LYS A 67 8.81 -12.32 11.81
N TYR A 68 8.56 -11.08 11.45
CA TYR A 68 9.53 -10.16 10.85
C TYR A 68 9.55 -8.83 11.60
N LYS A 69 10.69 -8.14 11.55
CA LYS A 69 10.81 -6.80 12.12
C LYS A 69 10.35 -5.74 11.12
N PHE A 70 9.50 -4.80 11.53
CA PHE A 70 9.02 -3.73 10.64
C PHE A 70 10.16 -2.88 10.06
N THR A 71 11.18 -2.58 10.87
CA THR A 71 12.24 -1.65 10.48
C THR A 71 13.21 -2.21 9.45
N THR A 72 13.50 -3.52 9.50
CA THR A 72 14.53 -4.16 8.66
C THR A 72 13.96 -5.17 7.66
N GLY A 73 12.74 -5.69 7.89
CA GLY A 73 12.18 -6.81 7.12
C GLY A 73 12.88 -8.14 7.39
N GLU A 74 13.76 -8.21 8.39
CA GLU A 74 14.49 -9.42 8.73
C GLU A 74 13.56 -10.42 9.43
N GLN A 75 13.72 -11.69 9.08
CA GLN A 75 13.05 -12.79 9.78
C GLN A 75 13.62 -12.91 11.19
N VAL A 76 12.73 -12.95 12.17
CA VAL A 76 13.06 -13.07 13.60
C VAL A 76 12.79 -14.48 14.08
N GLU A 77 11.62 -15.03 13.72
CA GLU A 77 11.13 -16.30 14.25
C GLU A 77 10.12 -16.95 13.31
N VAL A 78 10.03 -18.28 13.29
CA VAL A 78 8.93 -19.02 12.65
C VAL A 78 7.90 -19.34 13.72
N LEU A 79 6.72 -18.72 13.64
CA LEU A 79 5.64 -18.86 14.63
C LEU A 79 4.83 -20.15 14.42
N PHE A 80 4.67 -20.57 13.16
CA PHE A 80 3.97 -21.80 12.83
C PHE A 80 4.52 -22.44 11.56
N ASP A 81 4.81 -23.73 11.63
CA ASP A 81 5.26 -24.53 10.49
C ASP A 81 4.34 -25.76 10.34
N PRO A 82 3.47 -25.79 9.30
CA PRO A 82 2.57 -26.92 9.08
C PRO A 82 3.30 -28.27 8.92
N SER A 83 4.52 -28.26 8.38
CA SER A 83 5.29 -29.48 8.11
C SER A 83 5.78 -30.18 9.37
N ALA A 84 5.82 -29.46 10.50
CA ALA A 84 6.17 -30.03 11.80
C ALA A 84 5.05 -30.90 12.41
N PHE A 85 3.83 -30.82 11.88
CA PHE A 85 2.66 -31.51 12.42
C PHE A 85 2.21 -32.65 11.50
N GLN A 86 2.05 -33.84 12.06
CA GLN A 86 1.55 -35.01 11.35
C GLN A 86 0.01 -35.08 11.42
N VAL A 87 -0.66 -34.07 10.85
CA VAL A 87 -2.13 -34.00 10.78
C VAL A 87 -2.55 -34.25 9.33
N ALA A 88 -3.27 -35.35 9.08
CA ALA A 88 -3.64 -35.77 7.72
C ALA A 88 -4.46 -34.73 6.93
N GLU A 89 -5.20 -33.88 7.63
CA GLU A 89 -6.04 -32.82 7.10
C GLU A 89 -5.27 -31.53 6.82
N LEU A 90 -4.12 -31.31 7.49
CA LEU A 90 -3.29 -30.13 7.34
C LEU A 90 -2.31 -30.31 6.18
N LYS A 91 -2.82 -30.22 4.95
CA LYS A 91 -2.00 -30.30 3.72
C LYS A 91 -1.43 -28.96 3.27
N GLY A 92 -1.96 -27.88 3.83
CA GLY A 92 -1.62 -26.50 3.51
C GLY A 92 -2.50 -25.54 4.30
N MET A 93 -2.20 -24.27 4.21
CA MET A 93 -2.93 -23.18 4.85
C MET A 93 -3.03 -22.02 3.87
N SER A 94 -4.21 -21.40 3.80
CA SER A 94 -4.48 -20.24 2.96
C SER A 94 -4.42 -18.93 3.76
N SER A 95 -4.75 -18.97 5.06
CA SER A 95 -4.81 -17.80 5.93
C SER A 95 -4.69 -18.19 7.40
N TYR A 96 -4.46 -17.20 8.26
CA TYR A 96 -4.43 -17.37 9.71
C TYR A 96 -4.94 -16.10 10.42
N ARG A 97 -5.29 -16.25 11.70
CA ARG A 97 -5.67 -15.15 12.58
C ARG A 97 -5.22 -15.44 14.01
N PHE A 98 -4.64 -14.44 14.68
CA PHE A 98 -4.35 -14.51 16.11
C PHE A 98 -5.58 -14.22 16.97
N SER A 99 -5.62 -14.77 18.18
CA SER A 99 -6.44 -14.23 19.26
C SER A 99 -5.98 -12.83 19.64
N ASP A 100 -6.83 -12.07 20.33
CA ASP A 100 -6.52 -10.68 20.74
C ASP A 100 -5.24 -10.59 21.58
N ASP A 101 -4.89 -11.65 22.32
CA ASP A 101 -3.69 -11.77 23.15
C ASP A 101 -2.53 -12.54 22.48
N GLU A 102 -2.68 -12.92 21.20
CA GLU A 102 -1.70 -13.68 20.39
C GLU A 102 -1.29 -15.05 20.92
N ASN A 103 -1.93 -15.57 21.98
CA ASN A 103 -1.63 -16.88 22.55
C ASN A 103 -2.19 -18.05 21.73
N LEU A 104 -3.19 -17.78 20.88
CA LEU A 104 -3.80 -18.77 20.01
C LEU A 104 -3.78 -18.28 18.57
N MET A 105 -3.69 -19.24 17.65
CA MET A 105 -3.76 -18.99 16.22
C MET A 105 -4.81 -19.90 15.58
N LEU A 106 -5.79 -19.28 14.91
CA LEU A 106 -6.74 -19.96 14.05
C LEU A 106 -6.15 -20.07 12.65
N ILE A 107 -6.26 -21.26 12.06
CA ILE A 107 -5.69 -21.60 10.75
C ILE A 107 -6.82 -21.95 9.78
N GLU A 108 -6.76 -21.42 8.57
CA GLU A 108 -7.68 -21.73 7.47
C GLU A 108 -6.99 -22.62 6.43
N THR A 109 -7.55 -23.79 6.15
CA THR A 109 -6.96 -24.83 5.27
C THR A 109 -7.61 -24.86 3.89
#